data_AF-Q4FBI4-F1
#
_entry.id   AF-Q4FBI4-F1
#
_cell.length_a   1.000
_cell.length_b   1.000
_cell.length_c   1.000
_cell.angle_alpha   90.00
_cell.angle_beta   90.00
_cell.angle_gamma   90.00
#
_symmetry.space_group_name_H-M   'P 1'
#
loop_
_entity.id
_entity.type
_entity.pdbx_description
1 polymer ?
#
loop_
_entity_poly.entity_id
_entity_poly.type
_entity_poly.pdbx_seq_one_letter_code
_entity_poly.pdbx_strand_id
1 'polypeptide(L)'
;MMTLSILIMMSLVITSVLLLLSLATSEKSTKEREKMTPFECGFAPLKKSRSPFSMRFFMITLIFLIFDMEVSLVLPMGVLMETTSQFVWVSTVLIVIFVLVAG
;
A
#
# COMPACT_ATOMS: atom_id res chain seq x y z
N MET A 1 -14.60 -8.87 17.11
CA MET A 1 -13.20 -9.35 16.98
C MET A 1 -13.12 -10.72 16.34
N MET A 2 -13.77 -11.75 16.89
CA MET A 2 -13.76 -13.11 16.30
C MET A 2 -14.36 -13.18 14.87
N THR A 3 -15.40 -12.39 14.58
CA THR A 3 -15.99 -12.31 13.23
C THR A 3 -15.04 -11.72 12.18
N LEU A 4 -14.24 -10.70 12.57
CA LEU A 4 -13.24 -10.08 11.70
C LEU A 4 -12.09 -11.04 11.38
N SER A 5 -11.59 -11.75 12.40
CA SER A 5 -10.55 -12.76 12.18
C SER A 5 -11.04 -13.90 11.29
N ILE A 6 -12.30 -14.32 11.45
CA ILE A 6 -12.90 -15.33 10.57
C ILE A 6 -12.95 -14.82 9.14
N LEU A 7 -13.39 -13.59 8.89
CA LEU A 7 -13.48 -13.04 7.53
C LEU A 7 -12.12 -12.96 6.83
N ILE A 8 -11.08 -12.51 7.55
CA ILE A 8 -9.70 -12.44 7.02
C ILE A 8 -9.21 -13.86 6.67
N MET A 9 -9.39 -14.82 7.59
CA MET A 9 -8.98 -16.21 7.35
C MET A 9 -9.72 -16.82 6.16
N MET A 10 -11.02 -16.58 6.01
CA MET A 10 -11.78 -17.04 4.86
C MET A 10 -11.26 -16.46 3.54
N SER A 11 -10.89 -15.18 3.50
CA SER A 11 -10.34 -14.56 2.28
C SER A 11 -8.99 -15.17 1.84
N LEU A 12 -8.13 -15.50 2.80
CA LEU A 12 -6.86 -16.18 2.54
C LEU A 12 -7.08 -17.62 2.06
N VAL A 13 -8.03 -18.34 2.67
CA VAL A 13 -8.38 -19.70 2.25
C VAL A 13 -8.91 -19.68 0.81
N ILE A 14 -9.85 -18.80 0.48
CA ILE A 14 -10.42 -18.71 -0.87
C ILE A 14 -9.34 -18.43 -1.92
N THR A 15 -8.46 -17.44 -1.69
CA THR A 15 -7.38 -17.12 -2.64
C THR A 15 -6.38 -18.26 -2.80
N SER A 16 -6.03 -18.96 -1.72
CA SER A 16 -5.15 -20.12 -1.77
C SER A 16 -5.78 -21.31 -2.52
N VAL A 17 -7.07 -21.57 -2.32
CA VAL A 17 -7.80 -22.64 -3.00
C VAL A 17 -7.89 -22.36 -4.50
N LEU A 18 -8.17 -21.11 -4.89
CA LEU A 18 -8.19 -20.70 -6.30
C LEU A 18 -6.81 -20.84 -6.96
N LEU A 19 -5.72 -20.52 -6.24
CA LEU A 19 -4.36 -20.74 -6.72
C LEU A 19 -4.05 -22.24 -6.89
N LEU A 20 -4.45 -23.08 -5.94
CA LEU A 20 -4.23 -24.52 -6.03
C LEU A 20 -5.03 -25.15 -7.18
N LEU A 21 -6.28 -24.73 -7.36
CA LEU A 21 -7.13 -25.14 -8.48
C LEU A 21 -6.48 -24.74 -9.81
N SER A 22 -6.00 -23.51 -9.95
CA SER A 22 -5.37 -23.06 -11.20
C SER A 22 -4.07 -23.81 -11.49
N LEU A 23 -3.27 -24.14 -10.47
CA LEU A 23 -2.06 -24.95 -10.64
C LEU A 23 -2.37 -26.43 -10.94
N ALA A 24 -3.48 -26.95 -10.42
CA ALA A 24 -3.92 -28.33 -10.65
C ALA A 24 -4.53 -28.54 -12.04
N THR A 25 -5.29 -27.57 -12.56
CA THR A 25 -5.89 -27.63 -13.90
C THR A 25 -4.99 -27.10 -15.00
N SER A 26 -3.93 -26.36 -14.67
CA SER A 26 -2.99 -25.83 -15.66
C SER A 26 -2.27 -26.97 -16.37
N GLU A 27 -2.43 -27.01 -17.70
CA GLU A 27 -1.56 -27.78 -18.58
C GLU A 27 -0.16 -27.16 -18.53
N LYS A 28 0.75 -27.81 -17.80
CA LYS A 28 2.16 -27.41 -17.78
C LYS A 28 2.77 -27.73 -19.13
N SER A 29 2.83 -26.73 -20.01
CA SER A 29 3.65 -26.87 -21.21
C SER A 29 5.09 -27.15 -20.77
N THR A 30 5.76 -28.06 -21.47
CA THR A 30 7.18 -28.36 -21.30
C THR A 30 7.99 -27.07 -21.21
N LYS A 31 9.10 -27.08 -20.44
CA LYS A 31 9.97 -25.92 -20.20
C LYS A 31 10.67 -25.49 -21.51
N GLU A 32 9.93 -24.89 -22.42
CA GLU A 32 10.43 -24.31 -23.64
C GLU A 32 11.16 -23.02 -23.29
N ARG A 33 12.41 -22.90 -23.75
CA ARG A 33 13.28 -21.75 -23.48
C ARG A 33 12.59 -20.42 -23.79
N GLU A 34 11.87 -20.35 -24.91
CA GLU A 34 11.19 -19.14 -25.39
C GLU A 34 10.01 -18.70 -24.50
N LYS A 35 9.38 -19.61 -23.75
CA LYS A 35 8.37 -19.28 -22.74
C LYS A 35 9.00 -18.81 -21.42
N MET A 36 10.27 -19.16 -21.19
CA MET A 36 11.03 -18.79 -19.99
C MET A 36 11.83 -17.50 -20.17
N THR A 37 11.89 -16.95 -21.39
CA THR A 37 12.49 -15.64 -21.68
C THR A 37 11.50 -14.50 -21.46
N PRO A 38 11.97 -13.29 -21.09
CA PRO A 38 11.10 -12.11 -20.97
C PRO A 38 10.30 -11.85 -22.26
N PHE A 39 9.02 -11.50 -22.12
CA PHE A 39 8.19 -11.12 -23.25
C PHE A 39 8.65 -9.77 -23.80
N GLU A 40 9.09 -9.79 -25.05
CA GLU A 40 9.42 -8.62 -25.86
C GLU A 40 8.71 -8.77 -27.21
N CYS A 41 8.77 -7.75 -28.06
CA CYS A 41 8.18 -7.78 -29.41
C CYS A 41 8.97 -8.65 -30.41
N GLY A 42 9.43 -9.84 -30.00
CA GLY A 42 10.21 -10.77 -30.83
C GLY A 42 11.72 -10.50 -30.88
N PHE A 43 12.22 -9.58 -30.04
CA PHE A 43 13.63 -9.20 -29.98
C PHE A 43 14.29 -9.64 -28.67
N ALA A 44 15.60 -9.89 -28.73
CA ALA A 44 16.39 -10.13 -27.52
C ALA A 44 16.42 -8.86 -26.65
N PRO A 45 16.35 -8.99 -25.31
CA PRO A 45 16.35 -7.83 -24.42
C PRO A 45 17.66 -7.04 -24.56
N LEU A 46 17.57 -5.80 -25.05
CA LEU A 46 18.72 -4.95 -25.36
C LEU A 46 19.36 -4.32 -24.11
N LYS A 47 18.59 -4.16 -23.03
CA LYS A 47 19.02 -3.56 -21.76
C LYS A 47 18.44 -4.33 -20.59
N LYS A 48 19.09 -4.21 -19.43
CA LYS A 48 18.49 -4.68 -18.17
C LYS A 48 17.19 -3.90 -17.93
N SER A 49 16.15 -4.59 -17.48
CA SER A 49 14.82 -4.01 -17.18
C SER A 49 14.88 -2.87 -16.13
N ARG A 50 15.93 -2.83 -15.31
CA ARG A 50 16.12 -1.77 -14.31
C ARG A 50 16.73 -0.53 -14.95
N SER A 51 15.88 0.45 -15.21
CA SER A 51 16.29 1.82 -15.49
C SER A 51 16.70 2.54 -14.19
N PRO A 52 17.61 3.54 -14.25
CA PRO A 52 17.84 4.41 -13.11
C PRO A 52 16.53 5.11 -12.72
N PHE A 53 16.24 5.10 -11.41
CA PHE A 53 15.00 5.61 -10.85
C PHE A 53 14.86 7.11 -11.12
N SER A 54 13.66 7.55 -11.53
CA SER A 54 13.43 8.97 -11.73
C SER A 54 13.30 9.67 -10.37
N MET A 55 14.02 10.77 -10.18
CA MET A 55 13.93 11.56 -8.94
C MET A 55 12.53 12.16 -8.73
N ARG A 56 11.70 12.24 -9.78
CA ARG A 56 10.32 12.72 -9.67
C ARG A 56 9.46 11.79 -8.83
N PHE A 57 9.57 10.47 -9.05
CA PHE A 57 8.83 9.49 -8.24
C PHE A 57 9.33 9.44 -6.81
N PHE A 58 10.64 9.68 -6.59
CA PHE A 58 11.21 9.79 -5.25
C PHE A 58 10.54 10.90 -4.43
N MET A 59 10.42 12.09 -5.01
CA MET A 59 9.81 13.24 -4.33
C MET A 59 8.35 12.99 -3.96
N ILE A 60 7.59 12.30 -4.82
CA ILE A 60 6.20 11.92 -4.52
C ILE A 60 6.13 11.01 -3.30
N THR A 61 7.02 10.01 -3.19
CA THR A 61 7.07 9.12 -2.02
C THR A 61 7.44 9.86 -0.74
N LEU A 62 8.36 10.83 -0.80
CA LEU A 62 8.71 11.64 0.37
C LEU A 62 7.55 12.52 0.83
N ILE A 63 6.85 13.19 -0.08
CA ILE A 63 5.68 14.00 0.25
C ILE A 63 4.56 13.12 0.83
N PHE A 64 4.33 11.94 0.27
CA PHE A 64 3.36 10.97 0.80
C PHE A 64 3.70 10.56 2.24
N LEU A 65 4.97 10.30 2.53
CA LEU A 65 5.41 9.91 3.86
C LEU A 65 5.19 11.02 4.91
N ILE A 66 5.46 12.27 4.56
CA ILE A 66 5.20 13.41 5.45
C ILE A 66 3.70 13.54 5.69
N PHE A 67 2.88 13.50 4.63
CA PHE A 67 1.43 13.61 4.75
C PHE A 67 0.80 12.46 5.57
N ASP A 68 1.32 11.25 5.47
CA ASP A 68 0.84 10.10 6.27
C ASP A 68 1.09 10.33 7.78
N MET A 69 2.26 10.88 8.13
CA MET A 69 2.57 11.27 9.51
C MET A 69 1.63 12.37 10.03
N GLU A 70 1.27 13.34 9.19
CA GLU A 70 0.33 14.40 9.54
C GLU A 70 -1.08 13.86 9.81
N VAL A 71 -1.58 12.96 8.98
CA VAL A 71 -2.89 12.31 9.18
C VAL A 71 -2.92 11.52 10.49
N SER A 72 -1.82 10.85 10.85
CA SER A 72 -1.71 10.13 12.12
C SER A 72 -1.89 11.03 13.35
N LEU A 73 -1.51 12.31 13.27
CA LEU A 73 -1.69 13.30 14.33
C LEU A 73 -3.11 13.87 14.38
N VAL A 74 -3.80 13.98 13.24
CA VAL A 74 -5.16 14.50 13.16
C VAL A 74 -6.21 13.48 13.64
N LEU A 75 -6.03 12.19 13.30
CA LEU A 75 -7.00 11.13 13.63
C LEU A 75 -7.40 11.04 15.13
N PRO A 76 -6.49 11.09 16.12
CA PRO A 76 -6.86 11.00 17.53
C PRO A 76 -7.66 12.22 18.03
N MET A 77 -7.68 13.35 17.31
CA MET A 77 -8.42 14.55 17.75
C MET A 77 -9.91 14.30 17.89
N GLY A 78 -10.51 13.43 17.06
CA GLY A 78 -11.93 13.07 17.18
C GLY A 78 -12.24 12.35 18.50
N VAL A 79 -11.32 11.53 18.99
CA VAL A 79 -11.48 10.79 20.26
C VAL A 79 -11.19 11.69 21.47
N LEU A 80 -10.24 12.63 21.33
CA LEU A 80 -9.87 13.57 22.38
C LEU A 80 -10.99 14.57 22.72
N MET A 81 -11.95 14.79 21.81
CA MET A 81 -13.09 15.69 22.04
C MET A 81 -13.96 15.24 23.22
N GLU A 82 -14.14 13.92 23.39
CA GLU A 82 -15.01 13.36 24.43
C GLU A 82 -14.33 13.29 25.82
N THR A 83 -13.00 13.41 25.87
CA THR A 83 -12.22 13.17 27.10
C THR A 83 -11.61 14.43 27.72
N THR A 84 -11.51 15.52 26.95
CA THR A 84 -10.87 16.77 27.37
C THR A 84 -11.86 17.92 27.44
N SER A 85 -11.53 18.96 28.19
CA SER A 85 -12.36 20.18 28.20
C SER A 85 -12.39 20.82 26.81
N GLN A 86 -13.56 21.31 26.39
CA GLN A 86 -13.78 21.94 25.08
C GLN A 86 -12.76 23.03 24.74
N PHE A 87 -12.35 23.85 25.72
CA PHE A 87 -11.39 24.92 25.50
C PHE A 87 -9.99 24.38 25.14
N VAL A 88 -9.51 23.38 25.89
CA VAL A 88 -8.22 22.73 25.62
C VAL A 88 -8.26 22.05 24.25
N TRP A 89 -9.34 21.33 23.93
CA TRP A 89 -9.51 20.66 22.65
C TRP A 89 -9.47 21.62 21.46
N VAL A 90 -10.21 22.73 21.52
CA VAL A 90 -10.18 23.75 20.45
C VAL A 90 -8.78 24.34 20.31
N SER A 91 -8.09 24.63 21.42
CA SER A 91 -6.74 25.19 21.37
C SER A 91 -5.72 24.22 20.75
N THR A 92 -5.79 22.92 21.06
CA THR A 92 -4.87 21.92 20.51
C THR A 92 -5.12 21.67 19.02
N VAL A 93 -6.39 21.62 18.60
CA VAL A 93 -6.75 21.48 17.18
C VAL A 93 -6.25 22.68 16.37
N LEU A 94 -6.43 23.90 16.86
CA LEU A 94 -5.97 25.10 16.17
C LEU A 94 -4.44 25.13 16.04
N ILE A 95 -3.70 24.75 17.08
CA ILE A 95 -2.23 24.68 17.02
C ILE A 95 -1.78 23.62 16.01
N VAL A 96 -2.39 22.43 16.02
CA VAL A 96 -2.03 21.36 15.08
C VAL A 96 -2.34 21.78 13.64
N ILE A 97 -3.50 22.36 13.36
CA ILE A 97 -3.83 22.86 12.02
C ILE A 97 -2.86 23.97 11.59
N PHE A 98 -2.48 24.87 12.49
CA PHE A 98 -1.51 25.91 12.19
C PHE A 98 -0.14 25.33 11.80
N VAL A 99 0.35 24.33 12.55
CA VAL A 99 1.61 23.65 12.25
C VAL A 99 1.54 22.95 10.89
N LEU A 100 0.42 22.29 10.57
CA LEU A 100 0.21 21.60 9.29
C LEU A 100 0.16 22.54 8.08
N VAL A 101 -0.36 23.76 8.25
CA VAL A 101 -0.42 24.76 7.18
C VAL A 101 0.91 25.50 7.02
N ALA A 102 1.69 25.62 8.10
CA ALA A 102 2.99 26.29 8.09
C ALA A 102 4.14 25.40 7.59
N GLY A 103 4.01 24.06 7.74
CA GLY A 103 4.90 23.07 7.13
C GLY A 103 4.70 22.95 5.63
#